data_AF-A0A2X3DMP7-F1
#
_entry.id   AF-A0A2X3DMP7-F1
#
_cell.length_a   1.000
_cell.length_b   1.000
_cell.length_c   1.000
_cell.angle_alpha   90.00
_cell.angle_beta   90.00
_cell.angle_gamma   90.00
#
_symmetry.space_group_name_H-M   'P 1'
#
loop_
_entity.id
_entity.type
_entity.pdbx_description
1 polymer ?
#
loop_
_entity_poly.entity_id
_entity_poly.type
_entity_poly.pdbx_seq_one_letter_code
_entity_poly.pdbx_strand_id
1 'polypeptide(L)'
;MKIHIKNIGMLDEAEFEVGDLTLICGENNTGKTYATYSLYGYLDFMRRIRDVFLRARRNLFDDNEFLENIGESQREIKITYEEILEKLKEHLQEKTKLYSTRILSQIMAGKEEDFSNVEFDVEEFHISLIDVKRAIKKYLEDGGLNRRYKRRVQHTIYDNGLSFSCLDKRDFVEYAGTFFDAILHIIFMKNFILSVERTGASIFQEELDFIKIAKLETMQKMLKEENIGLFEINRTLDKKNNSIQNL
;
A
#
# COMPACT_ATOMS: atom_id res chain seq x y z
N MET A 1 -1.34 -3.63 10.49
CA MET A 1 -1.75 -2.22 10.18
C MET A 1 -3.25 -2.19 10.17
N LYS A 2 -3.89 -1.25 10.86
CA LYS A 2 -5.35 -1.18 10.97
C LYS A 2 -5.89 0.03 10.20
N ILE A 3 -6.82 -0.21 9.28
CA ILE A 3 -7.34 0.78 8.34
C ILE A 3 -8.81 1.03 8.63
N HIS A 4 -9.18 2.30 8.63
CA HIS A 4 -10.55 2.77 8.74
C HIS A 4 -10.95 3.56 7.49
N ILE A 5 -12.11 3.24 6.93
CA ILE A 5 -12.64 3.83 5.70
C ILE A 5 -14.09 4.24 5.93
N LYS A 6 -14.47 5.45 5.50
CA LYS A 6 -15.87 5.90 5.49
C LYS A 6 -16.24 6.61 4.18
N ASN A 7 -17.49 6.40 3.78
CA ASN A 7 -18.15 7.04 2.63
C ASN A 7 -17.42 6.87 1.28
N ILE A 8 -16.70 5.76 1.07
CA ILE A 8 -16.01 5.49 -0.20
C ILE A 8 -16.87 4.60 -1.09
N GLY A 9 -17.48 5.20 -2.12
CA GLY A 9 -18.27 4.46 -3.09
C GLY A 9 -19.49 3.81 -2.43
N MET A 10 -19.50 2.48 -2.34
CA MET A 10 -20.57 1.72 -1.68
C MET A 10 -20.27 1.35 -0.22
N LEU A 11 -19.12 1.76 0.30
CA LEU A 11 -18.75 1.55 1.70
C LEU A 11 -19.19 2.76 2.53
N ASP A 12 -20.24 2.60 3.34
CA ASP A 12 -20.60 3.58 4.37
C ASP A 12 -19.47 3.64 5.43
N GLU A 13 -19.05 2.48 5.93
CA GLU A 13 -17.95 2.32 6.87
C GLU A 13 -17.29 0.94 6.70
N ALA A 14 -15.97 0.87 6.82
CA ALA A 14 -15.22 -0.38 6.85
C ALA A 14 -13.97 -0.24 7.71
N GLU A 15 -13.70 -1.28 8.50
CA GLU A 15 -12.51 -1.40 9.32
C GLU A 15 -11.88 -2.77 9.07
N PHE A 16 -10.59 -2.79 8.77
CA PHE A 16 -9.88 -4.04 8.55
C PHE A 16 -8.41 -3.95 8.89
N GLU A 17 -7.85 -5.10 9.28
CA GLU A 17 -6.44 -5.25 9.58
C GLU A 17 -5.70 -5.94 8.43
N VAL A 18 -4.55 -5.35 8.07
CA VAL A 18 -3.62 -5.91 7.09
C VAL A 18 -2.53 -6.68 7.83
N GLY A 19 -2.52 -8.00 7.64
CA GLY A 19 -1.50 -8.93 8.11
C GLY A 19 -0.70 -9.55 6.96
N ASP A 20 -0.02 -10.67 7.21
CA ASP A 20 0.81 -11.35 6.20
C ASP A 20 -0.01 -11.87 5.01
N LEU A 21 -1.22 -12.35 5.29
CA LEU A 21 -2.23 -12.72 4.31
C LEU A 21 -3.59 -12.18 4.78
N THR A 22 -4.16 -11.26 4.01
CA THR A 22 -5.48 -10.70 4.28
C THR A 22 -6.43 -11.09 3.14
N LEU A 23 -7.57 -11.68 3.49
CA LEU A 23 -8.62 -12.08 2.55
C LEU A 23 -9.85 -11.19 2.76
N ILE A 24 -10.25 -10.46 1.73
CA ILE A 24 -11.49 -9.66 1.73
C ILE A 24 -12.53 -10.42 0.90
N CYS A 25 -13.53 -10.99 1.58
CA CYS A 25 -14.59 -11.80 0.98
C CYS A 25 -15.96 -11.12 1.14
N GLY A 26 -16.93 -11.50 0.31
CA GLY A 26 -18.29 -10.97 0.35
C GLY A 26 -18.97 -11.00 -1.01
N GLU A 27 -20.24 -10.62 -1.07
CA GLU A 27 -21.03 -10.60 -2.30
C GLU A 27 -20.50 -9.60 -3.33
N ASN A 28 -20.91 -9.77 -4.59
CA ASN A 28 -20.56 -8.81 -5.63
C ASN A 28 -21.09 -7.41 -5.28
N ASN A 29 -20.31 -6.39 -5.62
CA ASN A 29 -20.71 -4.99 -5.44
C ASN A 29 -20.86 -4.52 -3.98
N THR A 30 -20.23 -5.19 -3.00
CA THR A 30 -20.24 -4.78 -1.58
C THR A 30 -19.02 -3.95 -1.15
N GLY A 31 -18.32 -3.35 -2.12
CA GLY A 31 -17.20 -2.46 -1.82
C GLY A 31 -15.82 -3.11 -1.63
N LYS A 32 -15.68 -4.43 -1.86
CA LYS A 32 -14.36 -5.10 -1.86
C LYS A 32 -13.33 -4.40 -2.75
N THR A 33 -13.74 -3.95 -3.93
CA THR A 33 -12.88 -3.19 -4.86
C THR A 33 -12.47 -1.86 -4.25
N TYR A 34 -13.39 -1.12 -3.62
CA TYR A 34 -13.07 0.14 -2.95
C TYR A 34 -12.07 -0.06 -1.82
N ALA A 35 -12.29 -1.02 -0.92
CA ALA A 35 -11.34 -1.33 0.15
C ALA A 35 -9.95 -1.70 -0.40
N THR A 36 -9.91 -2.56 -1.42
CA THR A 36 -8.65 -3.05 -2.02
C THR A 36 -7.87 -1.94 -2.73
N TYR A 37 -8.55 -1.14 -3.56
CA TYR A 37 -7.90 -0.04 -4.30
C TYR A 37 -7.53 1.12 -3.38
N SER A 38 -8.31 1.40 -2.34
CA SER A 38 -7.97 2.39 -1.30
C SER A 38 -6.71 1.97 -0.55
N LEU A 39 -6.57 0.70 -0.17
CA LEU A 39 -5.35 0.18 0.43
C LEU A 39 -4.16 0.25 -0.54
N TYR A 40 -4.33 -0.28 -1.75
CA TYR A 40 -3.27 -0.31 -2.76
C TYR A 40 -2.73 1.10 -3.05
N GLY A 41 -3.64 2.04 -3.29
CA GLY A 41 -3.32 3.43 -3.55
C GLY A 41 -2.62 4.10 -2.39
N TYR A 42 -3.03 3.79 -1.15
CA TYR A 42 -2.38 4.30 0.06
C TYR A 42 -0.93 3.84 0.16
N LEU A 43 -0.67 2.53 -0.01
CA LEU A 43 0.67 1.97 0.02
C LEU A 43 1.57 2.54 -1.08
N ASP A 44 1.04 2.67 -2.31
CA ASP A 44 1.78 3.27 -3.43
C ASP A 44 2.08 4.76 -3.14
N PHE A 45 1.11 5.50 -2.62
CA PHE A 45 1.27 6.91 -2.27
C PHE A 45 2.32 7.12 -1.17
N MET A 46 2.31 6.29 -0.12
CA MET A 46 3.28 6.37 0.97
C MET A 46 4.71 6.19 0.50
N ARG A 47 4.89 5.26 -0.44
CA ARG A 47 6.19 4.94 -1.02
C ARG A 47 6.70 5.98 -2.02
N ARG A 48 5.82 6.74 -2.68
CA ARG A 48 6.25 7.75 -3.66
C ARG A 48 6.91 8.94 -2.96
N ILE A 49 8.12 9.27 -3.41
CA ILE A 49 8.80 10.52 -3.10
C ILE A 49 8.12 11.59 -3.94
N ARG A 50 7.37 12.49 -3.31
CA ARG A 50 6.66 13.58 -4.00
C ARG A 50 7.24 14.93 -3.59
N ASP A 51 7.29 15.85 -4.54
CA ASP A 51 7.89 17.17 -4.36
C ASP A 51 7.28 17.95 -3.18
N VAL A 52 8.15 18.72 -2.53
CA VAL A 52 7.83 19.63 -1.42
C VAL A 52 6.78 20.67 -1.81
N PHE A 53 6.56 20.94 -3.11
CA PHE A 53 5.49 21.83 -3.58
C PHE A 53 4.07 21.40 -3.18
N LEU A 54 3.80 20.09 -3.02
CA LEU A 54 2.52 19.64 -2.45
C LEU A 54 2.40 19.95 -0.94
N ARG A 55 3.53 20.18 -0.27
CA ARG A 55 3.69 20.39 1.18
C ARG A 55 3.96 21.83 1.59
N ALA A 56 4.34 22.72 0.67
CA ALA A 56 4.52 24.15 0.93
C ALA A 56 3.24 24.86 1.46
N ARG A 57 2.11 24.15 1.59
CA ARG A 57 0.88 24.61 2.25
C ARG A 57 0.66 24.07 3.67
N ARG A 58 1.54 23.21 4.21
CA ARG A 58 1.45 22.72 5.59
C ARG A 58 2.85 22.32 6.07
N ASN A 59 3.44 23.23 6.83
CA ASN A 59 4.82 23.22 7.24
C ASN A 59 5.00 22.34 8.49
N LEU A 60 5.39 21.08 8.31
CA LEU A 60 5.79 20.15 9.39
C LEU A 60 6.92 20.72 10.29
N PHE A 61 7.59 21.78 9.82
CA PHE A 61 8.66 22.44 10.54
C PHE A 61 8.45 23.94 10.80
N ASP A 62 7.38 24.61 10.35
CA ASP A 62 7.22 26.03 10.75
C ASP A 62 6.94 26.16 12.25
N ASP A 63 6.22 25.19 12.83
CA ASP A 63 5.59 25.37 14.14
C ASP A 63 6.40 24.81 15.32
N ASN A 64 7.62 24.30 15.11
CA ASN A 64 8.34 23.60 16.18
C ASN A 64 9.43 24.47 16.86
N GLU A 65 9.34 24.53 18.18
CA GLU A 65 10.40 24.76 19.18
C GLU A 65 11.77 24.15 18.82
N PHE A 66 11.78 23.06 18.04
CA PHE A 66 12.98 22.44 17.43
C PHE A 66 13.78 23.42 16.55
N LEU A 67 13.09 24.21 15.74
CA LEU A 67 13.65 25.21 14.85
C LEU A 67 14.07 26.50 15.60
N GLU A 68 13.49 26.78 16.76
CA GLU A 68 13.88 27.89 17.64
C GLU A 68 15.16 27.56 18.43
N ASN A 69 15.34 26.28 18.80
CA ASN A 69 16.57 25.78 19.43
C ASN A 69 17.76 25.66 18.47
N ILE A 70 17.49 25.57 17.16
CA ILE A 70 18.52 25.73 16.12
C ILE A 70 18.81 27.23 15.98
N GLY A 71 19.67 27.75 16.86
CA GLY A 71 20.18 29.11 16.71
C GLY A 71 20.77 29.30 15.31
N GLU A 72 20.68 30.52 14.75
CA GLU A 72 21.10 30.86 13.37
C GLU A 72 22.55 30.45 13.01
N SER A 73 23.35 30.04 14.01
CA SER A 73 24.75 29.65 13.93
C SER A 73 25.02 28.14 14.07
N GLN A 74 24.03 27.28 14.35
CA GLN A 74 24.26 25.83 14.41
C GLN A 74 24.33 25.24 12.99
N ARG A 75 25.57 25.03 12.52
CA ARG A 75 25.87 24.38 11.23
C ARG A 75 25.62 22.86 11.22
N GLU A 76 25.28 22.29 12.36
CA GLU A 76 25.06 20.87 12.55
C GLU A 76 23.81 20.64 13.41
N ILE A 77 22.88 19.85 12.90
CA ILE A 77 21.65 19.43 13.58
C ILE A 77 21.79 17.95 13.91
N LYS A 78 21.74 17.60 15.19
CA LYS A 78 21.82 16.22 15.67
C LYS A 78 20.43 15.73 16.07
N ILE A 79 20.05 14.56 15.61
CA ILE A 79 18.75 13.94 15.91
C ILE A 79 18.97 12.48 16.26
N THR A 80 18.40 12.03 17.37
CA THR A 80 18.43 10.64 17.82
C THR A 80 17.52 9.75 16.97
N TYR A 81 17.74 8.44 16.98
CA TYR A 81 16.86 7.51 16.25
C TYR A 81 15.43 7.50 16.79
N GLU A 82 15.26 7.72 18.08
CA GLU A 82 13.97 7.84 18.76
C GLU A 82 13.19 9.05 18.26
N GLU A 83 13.83 10.23 18.19
CA GLU A 83 13.24 11.44 17.62
C GLU A 83 12.93 11.30 16.13
N ILE A 84 13.80 10.62 15.36
CA ILE A 84 13.51 10.34 13.94
C ILE A 84 12.28 9.45 13.81
N LEU A 85 12.12 8.43 14.67
CA LEU A 85 10.96 7.56 14.65
C LEU A 85 9.67 8.32 14.98
N GLU A 86 9.70 9.20 15.98
CA GLU A 86 8.55 10.05 16.33
C GLU A 86 8.16 10.96 15.16
N LYS A 87 9.12 11.71 14.60
CA LYS A 87 8.88 12.57 13.43
C LYS A 87 8.44 11.81 12.19
N LEU A 88 8.92 10.59 11.99
CA LEU A 88 8.47 9.73 10.90
C LEU A 88 7.00 9.32 11.07
N LYS A 89 6.54 9.07 12.30
CA LYS A 89 5.13 8.77 12.59
C LYS A 89 4.24 9.99 12.34
N GLU A 90 4.66 11.18 12.78
CA GLU A 90 3.97 12.44 12.46
C GLU A 90 3.86 12.64 10.95
N HIS A 91 4.98 12.47 10.24
CA HIS A 91 5.05 12.57 8.79
C HIS A 91 4.13 11.58 8.07
N LEU A 92 4.05 10.35 8.58
CA LEU A 92 3.13 9.33 8.07
C LEU A 92 1.67 9.76 8.25
N GLN A 93 1.29 10.29 9.43
CA GLN A 93 -0.06 10.76 9.72
C GLN A 93 -0.47 11.95 8.84
N GLU A 94 0.45 12.87 8.56
CA GLU A 94 0.19 13.94 7.61
C GLU A 94 -0.03 13.44 6.18
N LYS A 95 0.80 12.49 5.74
CA LYS A 95 0.59 11.83 4.45
C LYS A 95 -0.75 11.10 4.41
N THR A 96 -1.19 10.47 5.50
CA THR A 96 -2.52 9.82 5.57
C THR A 96 -3.64 10.84 5.37
N LYS A 97 -3.57 12.00 6.03
CA LYS A 97 -4.54 13.09 5.82
C LYS A 97 -4.54 13.62 4.38
N LEU A 98 -3.35 13.81 3.80
CA LEU A 98 -3.21 14.23 2.41
C LEU A 98 -3.78 13.19 1.44
N TYR A 99 -3.58 11.91 1.74
CA TYR A 99 -4.13 10.80 0.98
C TYR A 99 -5.66 10.85 0.95
N SER A 100 -6.28 10.87 2.13
CA SER A 100 -7.73 10.92 2.31
C SER A 100 -8.37 12.09 1.56
N THR A 101 -7.76 13.28 1.67
CA THR A 101 -8.38 14.52 1.17
C THR A 101 -8.12 14.83 -0.30
N ARG A 102 -7.04 14.32 -0.91
CA ARG A 102 -6.64 14.73 -2.28
C ARG A 102 -6.27 13.60 -3.22
N ILE A 103 -5.70 12.52 -2.71
CA ILE A 103 -5.08 11.49 -3.56
C ILE A 103 -6.05 10.35 -3.82
N LEU A 104 -6.91 10.06 -2.85
CA LEU A 104 -7.88 8.98 -2.92
C LEU A 104 -8.85 9.13 -4.09
N SER A 105 -9.38 10.32 -4.33
CA SER A 105 -10.23 10.60 -5.50
C SER A 105 -9.50 10.33 -6.83
N GLN A 106 -8.23 10.69 -6.92
CA GLN A 106 -7.39 10.46 -8.10
C GLN A 106 -7.14 8.97 -8.34
N ILE A 107 -6.90 8.20 -7.27
CA ILE A 107 -6.69 6.75 -7.35
C ILE A 107 -7.96 6.03 -7.82
N MET A 108 -9.11 6.50 -7.35
CA MET A 108 -10.40 5.96 -7.75
C MET A 108 -10.87 6.46 -9.12
N ALA A 109 -10.12 7.36 -9.75
CA ALA A 109 -10.52 8.07 -10.97
C ALA A 109 -11.93 8.69 -10.86
N GLY A 110 -12.29 9.14 -9.65
CA GLY A 110 -13.59 9.73 -9.35
C GLY A 110 -13.60 11.25 -9.45
N LYS A 111 -14.80 11.84 -9.44
CA LYS A 111 -14.96 13.30 -9.36
C LYS A 111 -14.70 13.76 -7.93
N GLU A 112 -14.11 14.95 -7.74
CA GLU A 112 -13.82 15.46 -6.40
C GLU A 112 -15.06 15.57 -5.50
N GLU A 113 -16.22 15.90 -6.09
CA GLU A 113 -17.51 16.01 -5.40
C GLU A 113 -17.91 14.71 -4.69
N ASP A 114 -17.69 13.57 -5.34
CA ASP A 114 -18.02 12.24 -4.82
C ASP A 114 -17.15 11.84 -3.62
N PHE A 115 -16.04 12.56 -3.38
CA PHE A 115 -15.06 12.28 -2.33
C PHE A 115 -15.01 13.38 -1.26
N SER A 116 -15.98 14.30 -1.26
CA SER A 116 -16.02 15.45 -0.34
C SER A 116 -16.13 15.05 1.14
N ASN A 117 -16.83 13.94 1.43
CA ASN A 117 -17.09 13.43 2.79
C ASN A 117 -16.36 12.11 3.08
N VAL A 118 -15.33 11.80 2.31
CA VAL A 118 -14.58 10.55 2.46
C VAL A 118 -13.57 10.66 3.60
N GLU A 119 -13.52 9.61 4.42
CA GLU A 119 -12.50 9.46 5.45
C GLU A 119 -11.68 8.19 5.17
N PHE A 120 -10.37 8.35 5.21
CA PHE A 120 -9.41 7.26 5.19
C PHE A 120 -8.39 7.51 6.29
N ASP A 121 -8.32 6.61 7.25
CA ASP A 121 -7.40 6.71 8.39
C ASP A 121 -6.68 5.40 8.66
N VAL A 122 -5.54 5.51 9.33
CA VAL A 122 -4.70 4.38 9.73
C VAL A 122 -4.28 4.56 11.19
N GLU A 123 -4.87 3.75 12.06
CA GLU A 123 -4.65 3.84 13.52
C GLU A 123 -3.25 3.36 13.91
N GLU A 124 -2.78 2.26 13.32
CA GLU A 124 -1.52 1.63 13.73
C GLU A 124 -0.62 1.24 12.57
N PHE A 125 0.54 1.89 12.51
CA PHE A 125 1.67 1.48 11.68
C PHE A 125 2.83 1.04 12.56
N HIS A 126 3.19 -0.24 12.49
CA HIS A 126 4.28 -0.80 13.27
C HIS A 126 5.61 -0.53 12.57
N ILE A 127 6.21 0.63 12.84
CA ILE A 127 7.60 0.95 12.45
C ILE A 127 8.47 0.83 13.69
N SER A 128 9.44 -0.09 13.66
CA SER A 128 10.41 -0.25 14.75
C SER A 128 11.64 0.65 14.56
N LEU A 129 12.41 0.88 15.64
CA LEU A 129 13.71 1.54 15.55
C LEU A 129 14.68 0.79 14.62
N ILE A 130 14.57 -0.53 14.52
CA ILE A 130 15.38 -1.37 13.64
C ILE A 130 15.08 -1.03 12.18
N ASP A 131 13.80 -0.84 11.84
CA ASP A 131 13.38 -0.44 10.49
C ASP A 131 13.93 0.92 10.11
N VAL A 132 13.85 1.89 11.02
CA VAL A 132 14.39 3.24 10.83
C VAL A 132 15.90 3.19 10.61
N LYS A 133 16.65 2.51 11.48
CA LYS A 133 18.12 2.38 11.34
C LYS A 133 18.51 1.74 10.01
N ARG A 134 17.83 0.65 9.63
CA ARG A 134 18.04 -0.03 8.34
C ARG A 134 17.72 0.87 7.16
N ALA A 135 16.62 1.61 7.23
CA ALA A 135 16.20 2.51 6.17
C ALA A 135 17.17 3.69 5.99
N ILE A 136 17.64 4.29 7.08
CA ILE A 136 18.65 5.35 7.06
C ILE A 136 19.95 4.85 6.42
N LYS A 137 20.44 3.68 6.84
CA LYS A 137 21.66 3.10 6.27
C LYS A 137 21.52 2.93 4.75
N LYS A 138 20.42 2.32 4.29
CA LYS A 138 20.15 2.14 2.85
C LYS A 138 19.99 3.48 2.12
N TYR A 139 19.35 4.47 2.74
CA TYR A 139 19.22 5.81 2.18
C TYR A 139 20.60 6.45 1.96
N LEU A 140 21.53 6.31 2.90
CA LEU A 140 22.87 6.86 2.81
C LEU A 140 23.74 6.13 1.78
N GLU A 141 23.57 4.82 1.62
CA GLU A 141 24.25 4.01 0.59
C GLU A 141 23.71 4.28 -0.83
N ASP A 142 22.42 4.60 -0.98
CA ASP A 142 21.80 4.88 -2.28
C ASP A 142 22.16 6.29 -2.79
N GLY A 143 23.02 6.37 -3.81
CA GLY A 143 23.41 7.63 -4.44
C GLY A 143 22.40 8.22 -5.43
N GLY A 144 21.37 7.46 -5.82
CA GLY A 144 20.32 7.87 -6.76
C GLY A 144 19.16 8.58 -6.07
N LEU A 145 18.83 8.14 -4.86
CA LEU A 145 17.67 8.61 -4.12
C LEU A 145 17.88 10.03 -3.57
N ASN A 146 16.93 10.93 -3.82
CA ASN A 146 17.00 12.35 -3.45
C ASN A 146 18.31 13.06 -3.84
N ARG A 147 18.97 12.64 -4.92
CA ARG A 147 20.33 13.08 -5.30
C ARG A 147 20.54 14.60 -5.28
N ARG A 148 19.54 15.39 -5.71
CA ARG A 148 19.62 16.86 -5.70
C ARG A 148 19.76 17.42 -4.29
N TYR A 149 18.93 16.95 -3.37
CA TYR A 149 18.89 17.36 -1.97
C TYR A 149 20.06 16.78 -1.18
N LYS A 150 20.33 15.48 -1.33
CA LYS A 150 21.39 14.76 -0.61
C LYS A 150 22.79 15.34 -0.86
N ARG A 151 23.05 15.95 -2.02
CA ARG A 151 24.33 16.63 -2.31
C ARG A 151 24.57 17.91 -1.52
N ARG A 152 23.51 18.53 -0.99
CA ARG A 152 23.60 19.78 -0.23
C ARG A 152 23.83 19.54 1.26
N VAL A 153 23.75 18.29 1.71
CA VAL A 153 23.73 17.92 3.13
C VAL A 153 24.80 16.87 3.38
N GLN A 154 25.62 17.10 4.39
CA GLN A 154 26.53 16.07 4.87
C GLN A 154 25.91 15.34 6.06
N HIS A 155 25.89 14.01 5.97
CA HIS A 155 25.34 13.10 6.97
C HIS A 155 26.46 12.45 7.78
N THR A 156 26.36 12.47 9.11
CA THR A 156 27.26 11.72 10.00
C THR A 156 26.45 10.81 10.91
N ILE A 157 26.74 9.51 10.87
CA ILE A 157 26.07 8.51 11.72
C ILE A 157 26.78 8.47 13.08
N TYR A 158 25.99 8.43 14.16
CA TYR A 158 26.42 8.19 15.53
C TYR A 158 25.72 6.96 16.09
N ASP A 159 26.21 6.45 17.22
CA ASP A 159 25.64 5.26 17.86
C ASP A 159 24.14 5.41 18.19
N ASN A 160 23.71 6.62 18.54
CA ASN A 160 22.34 6.95 18.94
C ASN A 160 21.56 7.76 17.90
N GLY A 161 22.12 8.10 16.73
CA GLY A 161 21.41 8.96 15.80
C GLY A 161 22.17 9.37 14.54
N LEU A 162 21.74 10.51 13.99
CA LEU A 162 22.22 11.07 12.73
C LEU A 162 22.41 12.58 12.90
N SER A 163 23.53 13.12 12.39
CA SER A 163 23.68 14.55 12.20
C SER A 163 23.57 14.97 10.74
N PHE A 164 23.05 16.18 10.55
CA PHE A 164 22.92 16.86 9.29
C PHE A 164 23.72 18.15 9.37
N SER A 165 24.63 18.36 8.43
CA SER A 165 25.43 19.58 8.35
C SER A 165 25.31 20.25 6.98
N CYS A 166 25.59 21.56 6.95
CA CYS A 166 25.60 22.43 5.76
C CYS A 166 24.24 22.91 5.22
N LEU A 167 23.22 23.07 6.06
CA LEU A 167 21.95 23.70 5.67
C LEU A 167 21.65 24.92 6.52
N ASP A 168 21.07 25.95 5.90
CA ASP A 168 20.33 26.95 6.65
C ASP A 168 18.99 26.34 7.14
N LYS A 169 18.30 27.10 7.99
CA LYS A 169 17.05 26.65 8.61
C LYS A 169 15.99 26.24 7.58
N ARG A 170 15.83 27.02 6.51
CA ARG A 170 14.80 26.80 5.48
C ARG A 170 15.13 25.58 4.60
N ASP A 171 16.38 25.44 4.19
CA ASP A 171 16.84 24.30 3.40
C ASP A 171 16.76 22.99 4.20
N PHE A 172 16.97 23.04 5.52
CA PHE A 172 16.80 21.88 6.39
C PHE A 172 15.34 21.40 6.44
N VAL A 173 14.38 22.31 6.53
CA VAL A 173 12.95 21.97 6.50
C VAL A 173 12.58 21.26 5.20
N GLU A 174 12.99 21.81 4.06
CA GLU A 174 12.75 21.23 2.75
C GLU A 174 13.42 19.85 2.60
N TYR A 175 14.67 19.76 3.06
CA TYR A 175 15.43 18.52 3.06
C TYR A 175 14.78 17.45 3.94
N ALA A 176 14.38 17.79 5.16
CA ALA A 176 13.88 16.84 6.14
C ALA A 176 12.58 16.19 5.67
N GLY A 177 11.65 16.97 5.07
CA GLY A 177 10.45 16.39 4.46
C GLY A 177 10.78 15.39 3.34
N THR A 178 11.77 15.69 2.51
CA THR A 178 12.23 14.82 1.43
C THR A 178 12.96 13.59 1.96
N PHE A 179 13.72 13.75 3.05
CA PHE A 179 14.39 12.66 3.78
C PHE A 179 13.37 11.69 4.38
N PHE A 180 12.35 12.15 5.10
CA PHE A 180 11.33 11.27 5.65
C PHE A 180 10.56 10.51 4.56
N ASP A 181 10.31 11.15 3.40
CA ASP A 181 9.77 10.45 2.22
C ASP A 181 10.67 9.35 1.70
N ALA A 182 11.97 9.58 1.68
CA ALA A 182 12.93 8.55 1.29
C ALA A 182 12.96 7.38 2.29
N ILE A 183 12.85 7.68 3.59
CA ILE A 183 12.76 6.66 4.62
C ILE A 183 11.49 5.82 4.43
N LEU A 184 10.32 6.46 4.22
CA LEU A 184 9.08 5.75 3.87
C LEU A 184 9.22 4.96 2.57
N HIS A 185 9.85 5.53 1.53
CA HIS A 185 10.10 4.83 0.26
C HIS A 185 10.87 3.51 0.44
N ILE A 186 11.79 3.48 1.40
CA ILE A 186 12.60 2.31 1.72
C ILE A 186 11.85 1.32 2.61
N ILE A 187 11.10 1.82 3.59
CA ILE A 187 10.32 0.99 4.53
C ILE A 187 9.16 0.29 3.80
N PHE A 188 8.42 1.03 2.97
CA PHE A 188 7.30 0.48 2.21
C PHE A 188 7.80 -0.31 1.01
N MET A 189 7.38 -1.58 0.93
CA MET A 189 7.72 -2.45 -0.18
C MET A 189 7.04 -1.98 -1.48
N LYS A 190 7.62 -2.35 -2.62
CA LYS A 190 6.97 -2.15 -3.91
C LYS A 190 5.71 -3.02 -3.98
N ASN A 191 4.55 -2.40 -3.89
CA ASN A 191 3.26 -3.04 -4.07
C ASN A 191 2.93 -3.17 -5.57
N PHE A 192 2.17 -4.22 -5.88
CA PHE A 192 1.53 -4.41 -7.18
C PHE A 192 0.09 -4.85 -6.93
N ILE A 193 -0.80 -4.55 -7.87
CA ILE A 193 -2.18 -5.03 -7.85
C ILE A 193 -2.40 -5.87 -9.11
N LEU A 194 -2.96 -7.06 -8.93
CA LEU A 194 -3.39 -7.90 -10.04
C LEU A 194 -4.91 -7.85 -10.08
N SER A 195 -5.46 -7.27 -11.14
CA SER A 195 -6.88 -7.44 -11.42
C SER A 195 -7.11 -8.86 -11.90
N VAL A 196 -8.03 -9.58 -11.28
CA VAL A 196 -8.55 -10.82 -11.87
C VAL A 196 -9.46 -10.40 -13.01
N GLU A 197 -8.96 -10.51 -14.24
CA GLU A 197 -9.82 -10.41 -15.41
C GLU A 197 -10.80 -11.59 -15.40
N ARG A 198 -12.10 -11.28 -15.34
CA ARG A 198 -13.16 -12.29 -15.48
C ARG A 198 -13.11 -12.99 -16.85
N THR A 199 -12.42 -12.39 -17.82
CA THR A 199 -12.19 -12.92 -19.16
C THR A 199 -11.48 -14.28 -19.13
N GLY A 200 -10.52 -14.48 -18.22
CA GLY A 200 -9.77 -15.74 -18.12
C GLY A 200 -10.68 -16.94 -17.90
N ALA A 201 -11.65 -16.83 -16.97
CA ALA A 201 -12.62 -17.88 -16.71
C ALA A 201 -13.56 -18.11 -17.91
N SER A 202 -13.95 -17.05 -18.63
CA SER A 202 -14.77 -17.20 -19.84
C SER A 202 -14.04 -17.87 -21.00
N ILE A 203 -12.72 -17.68 -21.13
CA ILE A 203 -11.90 -18.37 -22.15
C ILE A 203 -11.95 -19.88 -21.95
N PHE A 204 -11.91 -20.32 -20.69
CA PHE A 204 -12.00 -21.75 -20.35
C PHE A 204 -13.44 -22.22 -20.11
N GLN A 205 -14.46 -21.38 -20.31
CA GLN A 205 -15.85 -21.77 -20.03
C GLN A 205 -16.31 -22.93 -20.92
N GLU A 206 -15.90 -22.95 -22.18
CA GLU A 206 -16.19 -24.07 -23.08
C GLU A 206 -15.42 -25.35 -22.74
N GLU A 207 -14.26 -25.23 -22.08
CA GLU A 207 -13.44 -26.35 -21.61
C GLU A 207 -13.90 -26.87 -20.24
N LEU A 208 -14.50 -26.00 -19.42
CA LEU A 208 -15.11 -26.30 -18.12
C LEU A 208 -16.55 -26.82 -18.25
N ASP A 209 -17.06 -27.02 -19.48
CA ASP A 209 -18.37 -27.64 -19.69
C ASP A 209 -18.33 -29.11 -19.22
N PHE A 210 -18.89 -29.33 -18.02
CA PHE A 210 -18.94 -30.63 -17.38
C PHE A 210 -19.63 -31.70 -18.25
N ILE A 211 -20.53 -31.31 -19.16
CA ILE A 211 -21.18 -32.23 -20.09
C ILE A 211 -20.18 -32.71 -21.14
N LYS A 212 -19.37 -31.81 -21.71
CA LYS A 212 -18.29 -32.19 -22.64
C LYS A 212 -17.28 -33.09 -21.94
N ILE A 213 -16.85 -32.74 -20.72
CA ILE A 213 -15.87 -33.55 -19.97
C ILE A 213 -16.45 -34.94 -19.65
N ALA A 214 -17.70 -35.03 -19.14
CA ALA A 214 -18.34 -36.31 -18.83
C ALA A 214 -18.52 -37.19 -20.07
N LYS A 215 -18.86 -36.60 -21.23
CA LYS A 215 -18.91 -37.31 -22.51
C LYS A 215 -17.54 -37.83 -22.94
N LEU A 216 -16.50 -37.01 -22.85
CA LEU A 216 -15.12 -37.41 -23.18
C LEU A 216 -14.62 -38.55 -22.29
N GLU A 217 -14.85 -38.48 -20.98
CA GLU A 217 -14.49 -39.54 -20.04
C GLU A 217 -15.22 -40.84 -20.37
N THR A 218 -16.51 -40.76 -20.73
CA THR A 218 -17.30 -41.93 -21.13
C THR A 218 -16.80 -42.53 -22.45
N MET A 219 -16.47 -41.70 -23.44
CA MET A 219 -15.88 -42.16 -24.71
C MET A 219 -14.50 -42.80 -24.51
N GLN A 220 -13.67 -42.25 -23.62
CA GLN A 220 -12.38 -42.86 -23.26
C GLN A 220 -12.54 -44.24 -22.62
N LYS A 221 -13.56 -44.41 -21.76
CA LYS A 221 -13.89 -45.73 -21.19
C LYS A 221 -14.37 -46.71 -22.26
N MET A 222 -15.16 -46.24 -23.25
CA MET A 222 -15.63 -47.08 -24.36
C MET A 222 -14.45 -47.58 -25.18
N LEU A 223 -13.49 -46.69 -25.47
CA LEU A 223 -12.26 -47.03 -26.20
C LEU A 223 -11.35 -48.02 -25.45
N LYS A 224 -11.46 -48.08 -24.12
CA LYS A 224 -10.73 -49.03 -23.27
C LYS A 224 -11.49 -50.34 -23.03
N GLU A 225 -12.63 -50.55 -23.70
CA GLU A 225 -13.52 -51.70 -23.51
C GLU A 225 -14.01 -51.88 -22.06
N GLU A 226 -14.06 -50.80 -21.29
CA GLU A 226 -14.62 -50.82 -19.94
C GLU A 226 -16.15 -50.96 -19.99
N ASN A 227 -16.73 -51.64 -19.00
CA ASN A 227 -18.16 -51.89 -18.94
C ASN A 227 -18.91 -50.62 -18.52
N ILE A 228 -19.69 -50.03 -19.44
CA ILE A 228 -20.30 -48.71 -19.25
C ILE A 228 -21.80 -48.83 -19.00
N GLY A 229 -22.28 -48.20 -17.93
CA GLY A 229 -23.69 -48.13 -17.61
C GLY A 229 -24.46 -47.16 -18.50
N LEU A 230 -25.73 -47.46 -18.78
CA LEU A 230 -26.63 -46.66 -19.63
C LEU A 230 -26.75 -45.17 -19.19
N PHE A 231 -26.50 -44.88 -17.91
CA PHE A 231 -26.60 -43.53 -17.31
C PHE A 231 -25.27 -42.99 -16.77
N GLU A 232 -24.14 -43.50 -17.27
CA GLU A 232 -22.81 -43.16 -16.75
C GLU A 232 -22.46 -41.67 -16.89
N ILE A 233 -22.90 -41.02 -17.97
CA ILE A 233 -22.74 -39.58 -18.19
C ILE A 233 -23.46 -38.79 -17.09
N ASN A 234 -24.72 -39.13 -16.78
CA ASN A 234 -25.50 -38.45 -15.75
C ASN A 234 -24.90 -38.64 -14.35
N ARG A 235 -24.43 -39.85 -14.01
CA ARG A 235 -23.75 -40.10 -12.74
C ARG A 235 -22.47 -39.29 -12.57
N THR A 236 -21.74 -39.09 -13.67
CA THR A 236 -20.49 -38.31 -13.66
C THR A 236 -20.78 -36.82 -13.51
N LEU A 237 -21.84 -36.33 -14.15
CA LEU A 237 -22.35 -34.96 -14.00
C LEU A 237 -22.82 -34.68 -12.56
N ASP A 238 -23.62 -35.57 -11.98
CA ASP A 238 -24.14 -35.41 -10.62
C ASP A 238 -23.00 -35.39 -9.59
N LYS A 239 -21.97 -36.24 -9.75
CA LYS A 239 -20.77 -36.21 -8.91
C LYS A 239 -20.03 -34.88 -8.99
N LYS A 240 -19.83 -34.35 -10.20
CA LYS A 240 -19.10 -33.09 -10.42
C LYS A 240 -19.88 -31.87 -9.89
N ASN A 241 -21.20 -31.86 -10.05
CA ASN A 241 -22.07 -30.83 -9.47
C ASN A 241 -22.06 -30.86 -7.92
N ASN A 242 -22.10 -32.06 -7.32
CA ASN A 242 -22.06 -32.20 -5.85
C ASN A 242 -20.69 -31.86 -5.24
N SER A 243 -19.58 -32.04 -5.96
CA SER A 243 -18.26 -31.61 -5.50
C SER A 243 -18.09 -30.10 -5.44
N ILE A 244 -18.87 -29.34 -6.22
CA ILE A 244 -18.82 -27.87 -6.23
C ILE A 244 -19.67 -27.26 -5.11
N GLN A 245 -20.78 -27.90 -4.72
CA GLN A 245 -21.62 -27.43 -3.61
C GLN A 245 -20.98 -27.59 -2.22
N ASN A 246 -19.89 -28.35 -2.12
CA ASN A 246 -19.15 -28.58 -0.87
C ASN A 246 -17.83 -27.79 -0.79
N LEU A 247 -17.64 -26.82 -1.68
CA LEU A 247 -16.55 -25.83 -1.71
C LEU A 247 -17.11 -24.45 -1.38
#